data_AF-A0A930ZC79-F1
#
_entry.id   AF-A0A930ZC79-F1
#
_cell.length_a   1.000
_cell.length_b   1.000
_cell.length_c   1.000
_cell.angle_alpha   90.00
_cell.angle_beta   90.00
_cell.angle_gamma   90.00
#
_symmetry.space_group_name_H-M   'P 1'
#
loop_
_entity.id
_entity.type
_entity.pdbx_description
1 polymer ?
#
loop_
_entity_poly.entity_id
_entity_poly.type
_entity_poly.pdbx_seq_one_letter_code
_entity_poly.pdbx_strand_id
1 'polypeptide(L)'
;MSHTYRRRGQRHDYDWVLRDSRWINGVLIPFWIDARSKEGRRALARFHSDACWTLGSTAPHWYRRVFDHRLRTLNVRQLRRWLDDPGYDPVFEVRHRHCANWSWW
;
A
#
# COMPACT_ATOMS: atom_id res chain seq x y z
N MET A 1 -11.97 -22.13 3.66
CA MET A 1 -10.90 -22.53 2.70
C MET A 1 -9.95 -21.35 2.54
N SER A 2 -8.70 -21.46 3.00
CA SER A 2 -7.72 -20.38 2.83
C SER A 2 -7.27 -20.34 1.37
N HIS A 3 -7.54 -19.23 0.68
CA HIS A 3 -6.95 -18.95 -0.63
C HIS A 3 -5.44 -18.75 -0.42
N THR A 4 -4.66 -19.82 -0.50
CA THR A 4 -3.21 -19.71 -0.63
C THR A 4 -2.92 -19.23 -2.04
N TYR A 5 -2.94 -17.91 -2.22
CA TYR A 5 -2.67 -17.23 -3.48
C TYR A 5 -1.19 -17.42 -3.83
N ARG A 6 -0.85 -18.53 -4.49
CA ARG A 6 0.53 -18.79 -4.95
C ARG A 6 0.86 -17.77 -6.05
N ARG A 7 1.75 -16.82 -5.74
CA ARG A 7 2.17 -15.70 -6.60
C ARG A 7 3.04 -16.16 -7.79
N ARG A 8 2.53 -17.04 -8.65
CA ARG A 8 3.22 -17.42 -9.90
C ARG A 8 3.37 -16.17 -10.79
N GLY A 9 4.60 -15.67 -10.93
CA GLY A 9 4.95 -14.60 -11.88
C GLY A 9 5.24 -13.21 -11.28
N GLN A 10 5.09 -13.00 -9.97
CA GLN A 10 5.31 -11.68 -9.33
C GLN A 10 6.81 -11.41 -9.04
N ARG A 11 7.65 -11.46 -10.09
CA ARG A 11 9.11 -11.27 -9.94
C ARG A 11 9.52 -9.82 -9.70
N HIS A 12 8.67 -8.85 -10.03
CA HIS A 12 8.97 -7.42 -9.87
C HIS A 12 9.14 -7.01 -8.40
N ASP A 13 8.50 -7.73 -7.47
CA ASP A 13 8.65 -7.48 -6.03
C ASP A 13 9.91 -8.08 -5.42
N TYR A 14 10.67 -8.89 -6.19
CA TYR A 14 11.86 -9.56 -5.64
C TYR A 14 12.89 -8.56 -5.16
N ASP A 15 12.92 -7.38 -5.78
CA ASP A 15 13.76 -6.28 -5.37
C ASP A 15 13.45 -5.89 -3.90
N TRP A 16 12.19 -5.62 -3.59
CA TRP A 16 11.82 -5.31 -2.20
C TRP A 16 11.98 -6.50 -1.24
N VAL A 17 11.67 -7.72 -1.69
CA VAL A 17 11.71 -8.94 -0.85
C VAL A 17 13.14 -9.34 -0.46
N LEU A 18 14.10 -9.09 -1.34
CA LEU A 18 15.51 -9.45 -1.12
C LEU A 18 16.31 -8.30 -0.51
N ARG A 19 15.68 -7.14 -0.28
CA ARG A 19 16.30 -6.04 0.44
C ARG A 19 16.09 -6.21 1.94
N ASP A 20 17.19 -6.29 2.66
CA ASP A 20 17.18 -6.33 4.12
C ASP A 20 18.07 -5.19 4.66
N SER A 21 18.01 -4.95 5.97
CA SER A 21 18.79 -3.90 6.62
C SER A 21 19.49 -4.45 7.85
N ARG A 22 20.74 -4.04 8.04
CA ARG A 22 21.52 -4.38 9.23
C ARG A 22 22.04 -3.14 9.92
N TRP A 23 22.02 -3.17 11.25
CA TRP A 23 22.65 -2.12 12.06
C TRP A 23 24.16 -2.32 12.05
N ILE A 24 24.89 -1.30 11.60
CA ILE A 24 26.35 -1.22 11.67
C ILE A 24 26.71 0.12 12.31
N ASN A 25 27.39 0.09 13.46
CA ASN A 25 27.84 1.28 14.19
C ASN A 25 26.71 2.30 14.42
N GLY A 26 25.51 1.83 14.76
CA GLY A 26 24.35 2.70 15.00
C GLY A 26 23.70 3.27 13.73
N VAL A 27 24.11 2.83 12.54
CA VAL A 27 23.49 3.20 11.27
C VAL A 27 22.80 1.97 10.66
N LEU A 28 21.55 2.15 10.23
CA LEU A 28 20.82 1.11 9.51
C LEU A 28 21.25 1.11 8.04
N ILE A 29 22.00 0.09 7.63
CA ILE A 29 22.53 -0.02 6.26
C ILE A 29 21.72 -1.07 5.48
N PRO A 30 21.09 -0.69 4.34
CA PRO A 30 20.41 -1.64 3.48
C PRO A 30 21.42 -2.51 2.72
N PHE A 31 21.08 -3.77 2.52
CA PHE A 31 21.84 -4.70 1.68
C PHE A 31 20.92 -5.65 0.93
N TRP A 32 21.49 -6.32 -0.07
CA TRP A 32 20.78 -7.20 -0.99
C TRP A 32 21.13 -8.65 -0.71
N ILE A 33 20.11 -9.47 -0.44
CA ILE A 33 20.25 -10.92 -0.27
C ILE A 33 20.26 -11.57 -1.65
N ASP A 34 21.26 -12.42 -1.92
CA ASP A 34 21.27 -13.20 -3.16
C ASP A 34 20.09 -14.18 -3.19
N ALA A 35 19.27 -14.10 -4.24
CA ALA A 35 18.13 -14.97 -4.49
C ALA A 35 18.48 -16.47 -4.52
N ARG A 36 19.72 -16.82 -4.91
CA ARG A 36 20.17 -18.22 -5.01
C ARG A 36 20.66 -18.78 -3.67
N SER A 37 20.99 -17.92 -2.73
CA SER A 37 21.40 -18.31 -1.38
C SER A 37 20.27 -19.05 -0.64
N LYS A 38 20.60 -19.76 0.45
CA LYS A 38 19.60 -20.42 1.30
C LYS A 38 18.62 -19.41 1.90
N GLU A 39 19.12 -18.24 2.28
CA GLU A 39 18.34 -17.15 2.88
C GLU A 39 17.42 -16.49 1.85
N GLY A 40 17.94 -16.17 0.66
CA GLY A 40 17.15 -15.63 -0.43
C GLY A 40 16.04 -16.57 -0.86
N ARG A 41 16.33 -17.87 -1.01
CA ARG A 41 15.30 -18.89 -1.30
C ARG A 41 14.23 -18.97 -0.21
N ARG A 42 14.61 -18.82 1.06
CA ARG A 42 13.66 -18.81 2.19
C ARG A 42 12.80 -17.55 2.19
N ALA A 43 13.38 -16.37 1.93
CA ALA A 43 12.66 -15.11 1.82
C ALA A 43 11.64 -15.14 0.68
N LEU A 44 12.06 -15.61 -0.51
CA LEU A 44 11.16 -15.81 -1.65
C LEU A 44 10.07 -16.84 -1.34
N ALA A 45 10.40 -17.97 -0.71
CA ALA A 45 9.40 -18.97 -0.32
C ALA A 45 8.35 -18.38 0.64
N ARG A 46 8.78 -17.59 1.63
CA ARG A 46 7.86 -16.85 2.53
C ARG A 46 6.97 -15.91 1.73
N PHE A 47 7.54 -15.05 0.91
CA PHE A 47 6.81 -14.12 0.05
C PHE A 47 5.74 -14.82 -0.81
N HIS A 48 6.07 -15.95 -1.42
CA HIS A 48 5.13 -16.73 -2.23
C HIS A 48 4.08 -17.50 -1.42
N SER A 49 4.36 -17.79 -0.15
CA SER A 49 3.43 -18.46 0.77
C SER A 49 2.49 -17.49 1.48
N ASP A 50 2.92 -16.25 1.66
CA ASP A 50 2.22 -15.28 2.49
C ASP A 50 1.12 -14.56 1.69
N ALA A 51 0.00 -14.25 2.35
CA ALA A 51 -1.10 -13.49 1.77
C ALA A 51 -0.83 -11.97 1.77
N CYS A 52 0.45 -11.58 1.67
CA CYS A 52 0.83 -10.17 1.62
C CYS A 52 0.35 -9.50 0.31
N TRP A 53 -0.15 -8.28 0.46
CA TRP A 53 -0.58 -7.44 -0.65
C TRP A 53 0.66 -6.83 -1.32
N THR A 54 0.88 -7.16 -2.59
CA THR A 54 2.02 -6.73 -3.42
C THR A 54 1.89 -5.30 -3.92
N LEU A 55 2.97 -4.72 -4.45
CA LEU A 55 3.04 -3.41 -5.15
C LEU A 55 2.00 -3.28 -6.29
N GLY A 56 1.62 -4.39 -6.92
CA GLY A 56 0.57 -4.43 -7.94
C GLY A 56 -0.84 -4.74 -7.43
N SER A 57 -1.03 -4.92 -6.12
CA SER A 57 -2.34 -5.31 -5.58
C SER A 57 -3.24 -4.10 -5.34
N THR A 58 -4.54 -4.27 -5.60
CA THR A 58 -5.55 -3.30 -5.20
C THR A 58 -5.52 -3.07 -3.70
N ALA A 59 -5.80 -1.84 -3.28
CA ALA A 59 -5.76 -1.49 -1.89
C ALA A 59 -6.68 -2.41 -1.06
N PRO A 60 -6.23 -2.78 0.16
CA PRO A 60 -7.05 -3.41 1.18
C PRO A 60 -8.52 -2.99 1.19
N HIS A 61 -9.45 -3.92 1.41
CA HIS A 61 -10.84 -3.54 1.65
C HIS A 61 -11.01 -2.60 2.85
N TRP A 62 -10.29 -2.85 3.95
CA TRP A 62 -10.34 -1.99 5.13
C TRP A 62 -9.82 -0.57 4.83
N TYR A 63 -8.74 -0.47 4.06
CA TYR A 63 -8.13 0.82 3.71
C TYR A 63 -9.05 1.61 2.78
N ARG A 64 -9.62 0.97 1.76
CA ARG A 64 -10.61 1.59 0.87
C ARG A 64 -11.79 2.18 1.67
N ARG A 65 -12.28 1.46 2.68
CA ARG A 65 -13.34 1.95 3.58
C ARG A 65 -12.91 3.19 4.36
N VAL A 66 -11.70 3.19 4.93
CA VAL A 66 -11.15 4.33 5.68
C VAL A 66 -10.93 5.53 4.75
N PHE A 67 -10.38 5.31 3.56
CA PHE A 67 -10.16 6.32 2.54
C PHE A 67 -11.47 6.98 2.11
N ASP A 68 -12.48 6.17 1.76
CA ASP A 68 -13.82 6.66 1.39
C ASP A 68 -14.46 7.50 2.50
N HIS A 69 -14.29 7.08 3.76
CA HIS A 69 -14.81 7.82 4.91
C HIS A 69 -14.11 9.19 5.07
N ARG A 70 -12.79 9.24 4.89
CA ARG A 70 -12.03 10.50 4.93
C ARG A 70 -12.48 11.46 3.82
N LEU A 71 -12.58 10.97 2.58
CA LEU A 71 -13.00 11.79 1.43
C LEU A 71 -14.41 12.35 1.62
N ARG A 72 -15.35 11.53 2.12
CA ARG A 72 -16.69 12.01 2.51
C ARG A 72 -16.63 13.08 3.58
N THR A 73 -15.81 12.89 4.61
CA THR A 73 -15.67 13.83 5.71
C THR A 73 -15.12 15.18 5.25
N LEU A 74 -14.12 15.17 4.37
CA LEU A 74 -13.56 16.38 3.76
C LEU A 74 -14.63 17.13 2.96
N ASN A 75 -15.31 16.44 2.03
CA ASN A 75 -16.36 17.04 1.21
C ASN A 75 -17.52 17.61 2.05
N VAL A 76 -17.93 16.91 3.11
CA VAL A 76 -18.96 17.43 4.04
C VAL A 76 -18.49 18.69 4.76
N ARG A 77 -17.21 18.79 5.14
CA ARG A 77 -16.66 20.03 5.73
C ARG A 77 -16.68 21.18 4.75
N GLN A 78 -16.30 20.93 3.49
CA GLN A 78 -16.36 21.96 2.43
C GLN A 78 -17.77 22.47 2.22
N LEU A 79 -18.74 21.54 2.16
CA LEU A 79 -20.15 21.90 2.04
C LEU A 79 -20.64 22.76 3.21
N ARG A 80 -20.34 22.35 4.45
CA ARG A 80 -20.74 23.12 5.65
C ARG A 80 -20.16 24.53 5.63
N ARG A 81 -18.88 24.65 5.28
CA ARG A 81 -18.21 25.95 5.19
C ARG A 81 -18.85 26.86 4.15
N TRP A 82 -19.24 26.31 3.00
CA TRP A 82 -19.97 27.07 1.99
C TRP A 82 -21.36 27.51 2.45
N LEU A 83 -22.06 26.69 3.23
CA LEU A 83 -23.35 27.09 3.81
C LEU A 83 -23.21 28.22 4.84
N ASP A 84 -22.11 28.25 5.59
CA ASP A 84 -21.81 29.29 6.57
C ASP A 84 -21.30 30.60 5.93
N ASP A 85 -20.61 30.49 4.78
CA ASP A 85 -20.06 31.61 4.01
C ASP A 85 -20.34 31.42 2.51
N PRO A 86 -21.42 32.01 1.97
CA PRO A 86 -21.77 31.88 0.56
C PRO A 86 -20.73 32.48 -0.42
N GLY A 87 -19.80 33.30 0.06
CA GLY A 87 -18.67 33.82 -0.73
C GLY A 87 -17.52 32.83 -0.87
N TYR A 88 -17.55 31.73 -0.11
CA TYR A 88 -16.58 30.65 -0.19
C TYR A 88 -16.84 29.78 -1.45
N ASP A 89 -15.79 29.44 -2.19
CA ASP A 89 -15.90 28.49 -3.31
C ASP A 89 -15.43 27.09 -2.86
N PRO A 90 -16.34 26.12 -2.61
CA PRO A 90 -15.98 24.81 -2.10
C PRO A 90 -15.37 23.93 -3.19
N VAL A 91 -14.14 23.47 -2.97
CA VAL A 91 -13.50 22.45 -3.82
C VAL A 91 -13.84 21.06 -3.30
N PHE A 92 -14.59 20.30 -4.09
CA PHE A 92 -14.91 18.90 -3.79
C PHE A 92 -13.91 17.95 -4.42
N GLU A 93 -13.44 16.97 -3.65
CA GLU A 93 -12.69 15.85 -4.22
C GLU A 93 -13.66 14.84 -4.87
N VAL A 94 -13.47 14.60 -6.16
CA VAL A 94 -14.26 13.63 -6.92
C VAL A 94 -13.87 12.22 -6.50
N ARG A 95 -14.87 11.41 -6.11
CA ARG A 95 -14.64 10.01 -5.76
C ARG A 95 -14.38 9.19 -7.02
N HIS A 96 -13.14 8.75 -7.23
CA HIS A 96 -12.80 7.77 -8.26
C HIS A 96 -12.58 6.38 -7.66
N ARG A 97 -13.03 5.32 -8.35
CA ARG A 97 -12.93 3.92 -7.89
C ARG A 97 -11.48 3.47 -7.63
N HIS A 98 -10.53 4.18 -8.22
CA HIS A 98 -9.10 3.87 -8.14
C HIS A 98 -8.31 4.81 -7.20
N CYS A 99 -8.91 5.87 -6.65
CA CYS A 99 -8.20 6.83 -5.78
C CYS A 99 -7.52 6.14 -4.59
N ALA A 100 -8.25 5.26 -3.90
CA ALA A 100 -7.71 4.53 -2.77
C ALA A 100 -6.60 3.54 -3.17
N ASN A 101 -6.58 3.06 -4.42
CA ASN A 101 -5.50 2.22 -4.93
C ASN A 101 -4.27 3.06 -5.30
N TRP A 102 -4.48 4.26 -5.84
CA TRP A 102 -3.40 5.20 -6.15
C TRP A 102 -2.76 5.79 -4.89
N SER A 103 -3.55 6.00 -3.81
CA SER A 103 -3.04 6.53 -2.54
C SER A 103 -2.42 5.47 -1.62
N TRP A 104 -2.58 4.18 -1.95
CA TRP A 104 -2.03 3.08 -1.17
C TRP A 104 -0.52 2.91 -1.38
N TRP A 105 0.02 3.58 -2.39
CA TRP A 105 1.44 3.60 -2.74
C TRP A 105 2.05 4.99 -2.50
#